data_AF-A0A0N4TLW4-F1
#
_entry.id   AF-A0A0N4TLW4-F1
#
_cell.length_a   1.000
_cell.length_b   1.000
_cell.length_c   1.000
_cell.angle_alpha   90.00
_cell.angle_beta   90.00
_cell.angle_gamma   90.00
#
_symmetry.space_group_name_H-M   'P 1'
#
loop_
_entity.id
_entity.type
_entity.pdbx_description
1 polymer ?
#
loop_
_entity_poly.entity_id
_entity_poly.type
_entity_poly.pdbx_seq_one_letter_code
_entity_poly.pdbx_strand_id
1 'polypeptide(L)'
;MLTLYVIINFFIIFLIIPIRANKTTNQRCNQLLTCAVRKKCLKISYIINRFNDSIINKEMYNDLDKSIDYGCIFTVGCLDECNNCPICKLSKEQLIDVLSGSERSSENECSVLVNCATKCIQQTNFNFIKTNYCLRHQCAYHCFDGSCPTCSAFVTRIFNQICIKGNLRKRINFKGQCYEMFREIVYKKFEKKFKEADRRPAIDIRTNLLWSN
;
A
#
# COMPACT_ATOMS: atom_id res chain seq x y z
N MET A 1 -34.10 -12.00 49.52
CA MET A 1 -33.64 -10.72 48.95
C MET A 1 -32.11 -10.56 49.05
N LEU A 2 -31.35 -11.59 48.66
CA LEU A 2 -29.87 -11.57 48.66
C LEU A 2 -29.26 -12.38 47.49
N THR A 3 -30.08 -12.85 46.56
CA THR A 3 -29.68 -13.73 45.45
C THR A 3 -29.75 -13.05 44.07
N LEU A 4 -30.15 -11.77 44.00
CA LEU A 4 -30.17 -11.01 42.74
C LEU A 4 -28.97 -10.05 42.58
N TYR A 5 -28.30 -9.68 43.68
CA TYR A 5 -27.19 -8.71 43.66
C TYR A 5 -25.83 -9.30 43.23
N VAL A 6 -25.67 -10.63 43.27
CA VAL A 6 -24.40 -11.30 42.92
C VAL A 6 -24.29 -11.54 41.41
N ILE A 7 -25.41 -11.70 40.70
CA ILE A 7 -25.42 -11.98 39.25
C ILE A 7 -25.19 -10.71 38.42
N ILE A 8 -25.65 -9.55 38.89
CA ILE A 8 -25.45 -8.26 38.20
C ILE A 8 -23.96 -7.82 38.23
N ASN A 9 -23.20 -8.20 39.26
CA ASN A 9 -21.77 -7.88 39.34
C ASN A 9 -20.85 -8.78 38.48
N PHE A 10 -21.33 -9.94 38.01
CA PHE A 10 -20.53 -10.79 37.12
C PHE A 10 -20.66 -10.40 35.64
N PHE A 11 -21.78 -9.79 35.25
CA PHE A 11 -22.01 -9.33 33.87
C PHE A 11 -21.35 -7.97 33.56
N ILE A 12 -21.06 -7.14 34.56
CA ILE A 12 -20.35 -5.87 34.35
C ILE A 12 -18.84 -6.09 34.11
N ILE A 13 -18.27 -7.21 34.59
CA ILE A 13 -16.86 -7.55 34.39
C ILE A 13 -16.59 -8.07 32.95
N PHE A 14 -17.61 -8.53 32.23
CA PHE A 14 -17.49 -8.94 30.82
C PHE A 14 -17.73 -7.82 29.80
N LEU A 15 -18.17 -6.63 30.23
CA LEU A 15 -18.46 -5.49 29.34
C LEU A 15 -17.29 -4.50 29.20
N ILE A 16 -16.13 -4.79 29.77
CA ILE A 16 -14.90 -4.04 29.52
C ILE A 16 -13.81 -5.02 29.06
N ILE A 17 -14.02 -5.64 27.90
CA ILE A 17 -12.87 -6.04 27.08
C ILE A 17 -12.40 -4.76 26.41
N PRO A 18 -11.26 -4.15 26.82
CA PRO A 18 -10.72 -3.06 26.04
C PRO A 18 -10.33 -3.63 24.68
N ILE A 19 -10.87 -3.03 23.61
CA ILE A 19 -10.45 -3.23 22.22
C ILE A 19 -8.95 -2.89 22.14
N ARG A 20 -8.09 -3.89 22.41
CA ARG A 20 -6.62 -3.75 22.43
C ARG A 20 -5.97 -4.08 21.08
N ALA A 21 -6.72 -3.97 19.98
CA ALA A 21 -6.25 -4.42 18.66
C ALA A 21 -5.72 -3.32 17.72
N ASN A 22 -5.96 -2.02 17.95
CA ASN A 22 -5.76 -1.02 16.88
C ASN A 22 -4.49 -0.15 16.97
N LYS A 23 -3.93 0.08 18.17
CA LYS A 23 -2.73 0.94 18.36
C LYS A 23 -1.43 0.26 17.91
N THR A 24 -1.37 -1.07 17.99
CA THR A 24 -0.20 -1.91 17.69
C THR A 24 0.12 -1.99 16.21
N THR A 25 -0.88 -2.14 15.33
CA THR A 25 -0.65 -2.25 13.88
C THR A 25 -0.03 -0.99 13.29
N ASN A 26 -0.57 0.18 13.63
CA ASN A 26 -0.05 1.46 13.14
C ASN A 26 1.39 1.67 13.63
N GLN A 27 1.67 1.40 14.91
CA GLN A 27 3.03 1.50 15.45
C GLN A 27 4.02 0.56 14.74
N ARG A 28 3.65 -0.71 14.53
CA ARG A 28 4.50 -1.70 13.84
C ARG A 28 4.76 -1.30 12.39
N CYS A 29 3.75 -0.80 11.67
CA CYS A 29 3.93 -0.32 10.30
C CYS A 29 4.72 0.99 10.24
N ASN A 30 4.65 1.86 11.25
CA ASN A 30 5.52 3.04 11.33
C ASN A 30 7.00 2.66 11.58
N GLN A 31 7.27 1.60 12.34
CA GLN A 31 8.62 1.06 12.50
C GLN A 31 9.18 0.56 11.16
N LEU A 32 8.37 -0.15 10.37
CA LEU A 32 8.74 -0.54 9.01
C LEU A 32 9.08 0.65 8.12
N LEU A 33 8.23 1.67 8.10
CA LEU A 33 8.45 2.88 7.31
C LEU A 33 9.75 3.60 7.73
N THR A 34 10.01 3.64 9.04
CA THR A 34 11.26 4.19 9.59
C THR A 34 12.47 3.36 9.13
N CYS A 35 12.37 2.03 9.16
CA CYS A 35 13.40 1.15 8.64
C CYS A 35 13.65 1.41 7.15
N ALA A 36 12.60 1.47 6.32
CA ALA A 36 12.71 1.63 4.87
C ALA A 36 13.45 2.92 4.49
N VAL A 37 13.22 4.01 5.23
CA VAL A 37 13.98 5.26 5.09
C VAL A 37 15.43 5.07 5.54
N ARG A 38 15.65 4.57 6.76
CA ARG A 38 16.99 4.42 7.37
C ARG A 38 17.91 3.52 6.54
N LYS A 39 17.38 2.42 6.00
CA LYS A 39 18.09 1.43 5.18
C LYS A 39 18.17 1.82 3.71
N LYS A 40 17.69 3.01 3.34
CA LYS A 40 17.70 3.53 1.96
C LYS A 40 16.94 2.65 0.96
N CYS A 41 15.95 1.87 1.43
CA CYS A 41 15.02 1.19 0.53
C CYS A 41 14.15 2.20 -0.25
N LEU A 42 14.03 3.43 0.25
CA LEU A 42 13.38 4.55 -0.43
C LEU A 42 14.43 5.54 -0.94
N LYS A 43 14.58 5.66 -2.26
CA LYS A 43 15.54 6.54 -2.93
C LYS A 43 15.04 7.99 -2.98
N ILE A 44 14.84 8.60 -1.82
CA ILE A 44 14.25 9.94 -1.68
C ILE A 44 15.08 11.02 -2.41
N SER A 45 16.41 10.94 -2.39
CA SER A 45 17.25 11.91 -3.12
C SER A 45 17.05 11.83 -4.64
N TYR A 46 16.75 10.63 -5.17
CA TYR A 46 16.46 10.45 -6.59
C TYR A 46 15.11 11.07 -6.97
N ILE A 47 14.05 10.81 -6.19
CA ILE A 47 12.70 11.26 -6.55
C ILE A 47 12.51 12.77 -6.38
N ILE A 48 13.22 13.38 -5.43
CA ILE A 48 13.22 14.84 -5.23
C ILE A 48 13.51 15.58 -6.54
N ASN A 49 14.52 15.14 -7.30
CA ASN A 49 14.95 15.81 -8.54
C ASN A 49 14.01 15.54 -9.72
N ARG A 50 13.03 14.66 -9.56
CA ARG A 50 12.00 14.32 -10.56
C ARG A 50 10.68 15.02 -10.30
N PHE A 51 10.54 15.67 -9.14
CA PHE A 51 9.37 16.45 -8.72
C PHE A 51 9.68 17.95 -8.78
N ASN A 52 10.17 18.41 -9.94
CA ASN A 52 10.51 19.82 -10.15
C ASN A 52 9.49 20.56 -11.02
N ASP A 53 8.66 19.82 -11.77
CA ASP A 53 7.59 20.41 -12.56
C ASP A 53 6.34 20.63 -11.70
N SER A 54 5.64 21.74 -11.92
CA SER A 54 4.40 22.06 -11.19
C SER A 54 3.20 21.19 -11.58
N ILE A 55 3.32 20.37 -12.63
CA ILE A 55 2.21 19.64 -13.25
C ILE A 55 2.34 18.14 -13.00
N ILE A 56 1.31 17.55 -12.38
CA ILE A 56 1.20 16.11 -12.18
C ILE A 56 1.03 15.37 -13.51
N ASN A 57 1.88 14.38 -13.76
CA ASN A 57 1.87 13.59 -14.99
C ASN A 57 2.11 12.08 -14.73
N LYS A 58 1.94 11.26 -15.78
CA LYS A 58 2.06 9.80 -15.71
C LYS A 58 3.48 9.30 -15.37
N GLU A 59 4.52 10.07 -15.72
CA GLU A 59 5.92 9.68 -15.47
C GLU A 59 6.27 9.77 -13.98
N MET A 60 5.63 10.67 -13.24
CA MET A 60 5.82 10.77 -11.79
C MET A 60 5.50 9.44 -11.07
N TYR A 61 4.52 8.66 -11.53
CA TYR A 61 4.27 7.32 -11.00
C TYR A 61 5.43 6.36 -11.30
N ASN A 62 5.96 6.40 -12.52
CA ASN A 62 7.08 5.53 -12.92
C ASN A 62 8.34 5.86 -12.10
N ASP A 63 8.60 7.15 -11.87
CA ASP A 63 9.73 7.59 -11.07
C ASP A 63 9.56 7.22 -9.61
N LEU A 64 8.34 7.33 -9.05
CA LEU A 64 8.02 6.87 -7.70
C LEU A 64 8.27 5.38 -7.55
N ASP A 65 7.74 4.56 -8.46
CA ASP A 65 7.92 3.11 -8.44
C ASP A 65 9.40 2.71 -8.53
N LYS A 66 10.18 3.38 -9.41
CA LYS A 66 11.64 3.19 -9.50
C LYS A 66 12.39 3.63 -8.25
N SER A 67 11.83 4.56 -7.48
CA SER A 67 12.44 5.06 -6.24
C SER A 67 12.24 4.12 -5.05
N ILE A 68 11.37 3.10 -5.18
CA ILE A 68 11.06 2.15 -4.11
C ILE A 68 11.75 0.82 -4.42
N ASP A 69 12.58 0.36 -3.49
CA ASP A 69 13.16 -0.98 -3.51
C ASP A 69 12.29 -1.92 -2.66
N TYR A 70 11.28 -2.52 -3.30
CA TYR A 70 10.39 -3.48 -2.65
C TYR A 70 11.14 -4.73 -2.15
N GLY A 71 12.22 -5.14 -2.83
CA GLY A 71 13.07 -6.24 -2.37
C GLY A 71 13.73 -5.90 -1.04
N CYS A 72 14.34 -4.73 -0.93
CA CYS A 72 14.89 -4.21 0.32
C CYS A 72 13.86 -4.17 1.46
N ILE A 73 12.63 -3.71 1.17
CA ILE A 73 11.55 -3.64 2.17
C ILE A 73 11.10 -5.03 2.63
N PHE A 74 10.89 -5.96 1.69
CA PHE A 74 10.31 -7.27 1.98
C PHE A 74 11.32 -8.30 2.49
N THR A 75 12.61 -8.12 2.19
CA THR A 75 13.66 -9.08 2.52
C THR A 75 14.82 -8.38 3.22
N VAL A 76 15.93 -8.16 2.53
CA VAL A 76 17.26 -7.93 3.11
C VAL A 76 17.40 -6.66 3.96
N GLY A 77 16.54 -5.66 3.78
CA GLY A 77 16.65 -4.38 4.47
C GLY A 77 15.81 -4.29 5.75
N CYS A 78 14.56 -4.75 5.70
CA CYS A 78 13.55 -4.52 6.74
C CYS A 78 12.64 -5.74 7.00
N LEU A 79 13.17 -6.97 6.83
CA LEU A 79 12.39 -8.22 6.97
C LEU A 79 11.61 -8.28 8.28
N ASP A 80 12.26 -7.98 9.41
CA ASP A 80 11.67 -8.13 10.73
C ASP A 80 10.54 -7.12 10.94
N GLU A 81 10.76 -5.85 10.58
CA GLU A 81 9.74 -4.83 10.65
C GLU A 81 8.59 -5.13 9.67
N CYS A 82 8.88 -5.71 8.50
CA CYS A 82 7.86 -6.12 7.54
C CYS A 82 7.00 -7.27 8.08
N ASN A 83 7.62 -8.27 8.70
CA ASN A 83 6.91 -9.39 9.34
C ASN A 83 6.03 -8.92 10.50
N ASN A 84 6.45 -7.86 11.20
CA ASN A 84 5.70 -7.27 12.31
C ASN A 84 4.57 -6.34 11.84
N CYS A 85 4.67 -5.72 10.66
CA CYS A 85 3.60 -4.93 10.06
C CYS A 85 2.64 -5.85 9.27
N PRO A 86 1.38 -6.08 9.73
CA PRO A 86 0.45 -7.00 9.07
C PRO A 86 0.25 -6.71 7.57
N ILE A 87 0.20 -5.43 7.21
CA ILE A 87 0.01 -4.97 5.82
C ILE A 87 1.21 -5.35 4.94
N CYS A 88 2.44 -5.20 5.45
CA CYS A 88 3.64 -5.58 4.73
C CYS A 88 3.77 -7.08 4.61
N LYS A 89 3.50 -7.81 5.71
CA LYS A 89 3.49 -9.27 5.71
C LYS A 89 2.53 -9.83 4.67
N LEU A 90 1.29 -9.35 4.63
CA LEU A 90 0.30 -9.75 3.62
C LEU A 90 0.75 -9.42 2.20
N SER A 91 1.29 -8.21 1.97
CA SER A 91 1.81 -7.80 0.66
C SER A 91 2.97 -8.69 0.21
N LYS A 92 3.83 -9.11 1.15
CA LYS A 92 4.94 -10.03 0.88
C LYS A 92 4.43 -11.44 0.56
N GLU A 93 3.45 -11.95 1.28
CA GLU A 93 2.81 -13.25 0.99
C GLU A 93 2.14 -13.25 -0.39
N GLN A 94 1.46 -12.17 -0.76
CA GLN A 94 0.92 -11.97 -2.11
C GLN A 94 2.01 -12.03 -3.19
N LEU A 95 3.18 -11.44 -2.94
CA LEU A 95 4.31 -11.52 -3.86
C LEU A 95 4.83 -12.97 -3.98
N ILE A 96 4.87 -13.73 -2.89
CA ILE A 96 5.27 -15.15 -2.92
C ILE A 96 4.29 -15.98 -3.76
N ASP A 97 2.99 -15.72 -3.65
CA ASP A 97 1.99 -16.41 -4.49
C ASP A 97 2.22 -16.13 -5.98
N VAL A 98 2.46 -14.85 -6.32
CA VAL A 98 2.79 -14.44 -7.69
C VAL A 98 4.05 -15.14 -8.21
N LEU A 99 5.12 -15.19 -7.41
CA LEU A 99 6.39 -15.81 -7.80
C LEU A 99 6.31 -17.34 -7.88
N SER A 100 5.45 -17.97 -7.08
CA SER A 100 5.19 -19.41 -7.14
C SER A 100 4.23 -19.81 -8.27
N GLY A 101 3.64 -18.83 -8.96
CA GLY A 101 2.65 -19.07 -10.00
C GLY A 101 1.28 -19.49 -9.47
N SER A 102 1.03 -19.28 -8.17
CA SER A 102 -0.21 -19.65 -7.52
C SER A 102 -1.30 -18.63 -7.81
N GLU A 103 -2.38 -19.06 -8.44
CA GLU A 103 -3.59 -18.23 -8.57
C GLU A 103 -4.40 -18.28 -7.27
N ARG A 104 -5.04 -17.16 -6.94
CA ARG A 104 -5.97 -17.05 -5.81
C ARG A 104 -7.41 -17.19 -6.27
N SER A 105 -8.23 -17.82 -5.44
CA SER A 105 -9.70 -17.81 -5.56
C SER A 105 -10.21 -16.37 -5.68
N SER A 106 -11.28 -16.17 -6.45
CA SER A 106 -11.95 -14.87 -6.61
C SER A 106 -12.46 -14.29 -5.30
N GLU A 107 -12.71 -15.12 -4.29
CA GLU A 107 -13.19 -14.72 -2.96
C GLU A 107 -12.07 -14.13 -2.09
N ASN A 108 -10.80 -14.38 -2.42
CA ASN A 108 -9.66 -13.89 -1.66
C ASN A 108 -9.36 -12.42 -1.95
N GLU A 109 -8.96 -11.67 -0.93
CA GLU A 109 -8.51 -10.27 -1.11
C GLU A 109 -7.34 -10.21 -2.10
N CYS A 110 -7.40 -9.22 -3.00
CA CYS A 110 -6.39 -8.96 -4.03
C CYS A 110 -6.24 -10.06 -5.08
N SER A 111 -7.20 -10.99 -5.21
CA SER A 111 -7.18 -12.05 -6.22
C SER A 111 -6.98 -11.53 -7.64
N VAL A 112 -7.66 -10.43 -8.01
CA VAL A 112 -7.52 -9.79 -9.32
C VAL A 112 -6.07 -9.34 -9.59
N LEU A 113 -5.45 -8.67 -8.61
CA LEU A 113 -4.07 -8.19 -8.72
C LEU A 113 -3.09 -9.37 -8.80
N VAL A 114 -3.22 -10.35 -7.90
CA VAL A 114 -2.33 -11.52 -7.82
C VAL A 114 -2.43 -12.33 -9.11
N ASN A 115 -3.64 -12.64 -9.56
CA ASN A 115 -3.85 -13.43 -10.78
C ASN A 115 -3.37 -12.69 -12.03
N CYS A 116 -3.55 -11.35 -12.10
CA CYS A 116 -2.95 -10.54 -13.17
C CYS A 116 -1.42 -10.68 -13.18
N ALA A 117 -0.79 -10.54 -12.01
CA ALA A 117 0.66 -10.61 -11.88
C ALA A 117 1.21 -12.01 -12.17
N THR A 118 0.54 -13.07 -11.72
CA THR A 118 0.85 -14.47 -12.03
C THR A 118 0.82 -14.70 -13.55
N LYS A 119 -0.24 -14.24 -14.24
CA LYS A 119 -0.34 -14.33 -15.70
C LYS A 119 0.76 -13.55 -16.42
N CYS A 120 1.11 -12.36 -15.93
CA CYS A 120 2.24 -11.61 -16.47
C CYS A 120 3.57 -12.40 -16.41
N ILE A 121 3.82 -13.15 -15.34
CA ILE A 121 5.05 -13.94 -15.21
C ILE A 121 5.02 -15.15 -16.16
N GLN A 122 3.88 -15.85 -16.23
CA GLN A 122 3.72 -17.05 -17.06
C GLN A 122 3.78 -16.71 -18.56
N GLN A 123 3.08 -15.67 -19.01
CA GLN A 123 2.95 -15.33 -20.44
C GLN A 123 4.22 -14.75 -21.06
N THR A 124 5.10 -14.14 -20.25
CA THR A 124 6.31 -13.49 -20.77
C THR A 124 7.50 -14.44 -20.86
N ASN A 125 7.34 -15.71 -20.48
CA ASN A 125 8.40 -16.71 -20.39
C ASN A 125 9.62 -16.16 -19.61
N PHE A 126 9.37 -15.52 -18.47
CA PHE A 126 10.38 -14.88 -17.62
C PHE A 126 11.23 -13.79 -18.31
N ASN A 127 10.79 -13.24 -19.45
CA ASN A 127 11.43 -12.08 -20.04
C ASN A 127 11.23 -10.86 -19.13
N PHE A 128 12.28 -10.49 -18.40
CA PHE A 128 12.27 -9.43 -17.40
C PHE A 128 11.68 -8.11 -17.90
N ILE A 129 11.99 -7.70 -19.14
CA ILE A 129 11.49 -6.44 -19.72
C ILE A 129 9.97 -6.51 -19.90
N LYS A 130 9.47 -7.59 -20.52
CA LYS A 130 8.03 -7.78 -20.75
C LYS A 130 7.27 -7.97 -19.43
N THR A 131 7.83 -8.73 -18.48
CA THR A 131 7.25 -8.93 -17.15
C THR A 131 7.11 -7.60 -16.42
N ASN A 132 8.17 -6.79 -16.38
CA ASN A 132 8.13 -5.49 -15.71
C ASN A 132 7.12 -4.54 -16.36
N TYR A 133 7.05 -4.52 -17.68
CA TYR A 133 6.06 -3.73 -18.38
C TYR A 133 4.63 -4.17 -17.99
N CYS A 134 4.35 -5.46 -18.04
CA CYS A 134 3.05 -6.04 -17.69
C CYS A 134 2.65 -5.69 -16.24
N LEU A 135 3.53 -5.97 -15.28
CA LEU A 135 3.29 -5.68 -13.86
C LEU A 135 3.02 -4.19 -13.60
N ARG A 136 3.88 -3.30 -14.13
CA ARG A 136 3.85 -1.86 -13.82
C ARG A 136 2.79 -1.07 -14.59
N HIS A 137 2.43 -1.51 -15.80
CA HIS A 137 1.51 -0.77 -16.67
C HIS A 137 0.12 -1.40 -16.75
N GLN A 138 -0.01 -2.71 -16.50
CA GLN A 138 -1.28 -3.40 -16.60
C GLN A 138 -1.82 -3.76 -15.22
N CYS A 139 -1.07 -4.53 -14.42
CA CYS A 139 -1.57 -5.07 -13.15
C CYS A 139 -1.58 -4.06 -12.01
N ALA A 140 -0.62 -3.14 -11.95
CA ALA A 140 -0.55 -2.12 -10.89
C ALA A 140 -1.85 -1.29 -10.75
N TYR A 141 -2.65 -1.18 -11.82
CA TYR A 141 -3.99 -0.59 -11.76
C TYR A 141 -4.90 -1.27 -10.72
N HIS A 142 -4.84 -2.60 -10.59
CA HIS A 142 -5.68 -3.38 -9.66
C HIS A 142 -5.31 -3.16 -8.19
N CYS A 143 -4.15 -2.55 -7.92
CA CYS A 143 -3.83 -2.05 -6.60
C CYS A 143 -4.75 -0.87 -6.20
N PHE A 144 -5.30 -0.13 -7.18
CA PHE A 144 -5.97 1.16 -6.97
C PHE A 144 -7.40 1.23 -7.54
N ASP A 145 -7.92 0.19 -8.17
CA ASP A 145 -9.28 0.14 -8.71
C ASP A 145 -10.35 -0.27 -7.67
N GLY A 146 -9.91 -0.55 -6.44
CA GLY A 146 -10.74 -1.01 -5.33
C GLY A 146 -10.69 -2.51 -5.09
N SER A 147 -10.09 -3.30 -5.99
CA SER A 147 -10.01 -4.77 -5.87
C SER A 147 -8.96 -5.25 -4.85
N CYS A 148 -8.02 -4.39 -4.46
CA CYS A 148 -6.98 -4.73 -3.51
C CYS A 148 -6.69 -3.58 -2.51
N PRO A 149 -7.56 -3.38 -1.50
CA PRO A 149 -7.39 -2.32 -0.50
C PRO A 149 -6.07 -2.40 0.27
N THR A 150 -5.61 -3.61 0.61
CA THR A 150 -4.32 -3.81 1.30
C THR A 150 -3.14 -3.28 0.48
N CYS A 151 -3.08 -3.55 -0.83
CA CYS A 151 -2.02 -3.00 -1.70
C CYS A 151 -2.10 -1.48 -1.77
N SER A 152 -3.29 -0.91 -2.03
CA SER A 152 -3.50 0.54 -2.08
C SER A 152 -2.97 1.20 -0.81
N ALA A 153 -3.34 0.64 0.34
CA ALA A 153 -2.99 1.16 1.65
C ALA A 153 -1.49 1.03 1.96
N PHE A 154 -0.84 -0.04 1.50
CA PHE A 154 0.61 -0.22 1.65
C PHE A 154 1.39 0.80 0.82
N VAL A 155 1.11 0.87 -0.48
CA VAL A 155 1.83 1.76 -1.41
C VAL A 155 1.59 3.23 -1.06
N THR A 156 0.36 3.59 -0.67
CA THR A 156 0.03 4.96 -0.22
C THR A 156 0.84 5.37 1.01
N ARG A 157 1.09 4.46 1.97
CA ARG A 157 1.92 4.75 3.15
C ARG A 157 3.38 4.98 2.78
N ILE A 158 3.93 4.15 1.89
CA ILE A 158 5.29 4.35 1.37
C ILE A 158 5.37 5.71 0.68
N PHE A 159 4.42 6.01 -0.21
CA PHE A 159 4.36 7.30 -0.89
C PHE A 159 4.31 8.47 0.10
N ASN A 160 3.45 8.39 1.11
CA ASN A 160 3.32 9.46 2.10
C ASN A 160 4.65 9.74 2.81
N GLN A 161 5.43 8.70 3.12
CA GLN A 161 6.77 8.89 3.69
C GLN A 161 7.71 9.59 2.72
N ILE A 162 7.75 9.15 1.46
CA ILE A 162 8.55 9.79 0.41
C ILE A 162 8.14 11.26 0.23
N CYS A 163 6.84 11.52 0.16
CA CYS A 163 6.27 12.84 -0.01
C CYS A 163 6.65 13.80 1.12
N ILE A 164 6.52 13.35 2.37
CA ILE A 164 6.84 14.14 3.56
C ILE A 164 8.35 14.38 3.64
N LYS A 165 9.17 13.32 3.55
CA LYS A 165 10.64 13.42 3.66
C LYS A 165 11.26 14.18 2.49
N GLY A 166 10.69 14.07 1.29
CA GLY A 166 11.14 14.78 0.09
C GLY A 166 10.57 16.19 -0.07
N ASN A 167 9.64 16.59 0.81
CA ASN A 167 8.88 17.84 0.71
C ASN A 167 8.22 18.03 -0.67
N LEU A 168 7.70 16.94 -1.24
CA LEU A 168 7.28 16.90 -2.64
C LEU A 168 6.12 17.85 -2.94
N ARG A 169 5.20 18.03 -1.98
CA ARG A 169 4.08 18.99 -2.13
C ARG A 169 4.57 20.42 -2.36
N LYS A 170 5.55 20.87 -1.57
CA LYS A 170 6.09 22.24 -1.71
C LYS A 170 6.79 22.41 -3.06
N ARG A 171 7.49 21.38 -3.54
CA ARG A 171 8.24 21.43 -4.80
C ARG A 171 7.36 21.68 -6.02
N ILE A 172 6.16 21.11 -6.03
CA ILE A 172 5.21 21.29 -7.14
C ILE A 172 4.06 22.26 -6.79
N ASN A 173 4.15 22.96 -5.65
CA ASN A 173 3.11 23.85 -5.10
C ASN A 173 1.72 23.18 -4.93
N PHE A 174 1.69 21.89 -4.59
CA PHE A 174 0.46 21.15 -4.36
C PHE A 174 -0.18 21.55 -3.02
N LYS A 175 -1.44 22.02 -3.05
CA LYS A 175 -2.14 22.53 -1.86
C LYS A 175 -2.74 21.44 -0.97
N GLY A 176 -3.04 20.27 -1.52
CA GLY A 176 -3.64 19.16 -0.79
C GLY A 176 -2.66 18.37 0.08
N GLN A 177 -3.12 17.22 0.56
CA GLN A 177 -2.33 16.25 1.33
C GLN A 177 -1.53 15.32 0.41
N CYS A 178 -0.51 14.65 0.97
CA CYS A 178 0.31 13.71 0.19
C CYS A 178 -0.53 12.61 -0.46
N TYR A 179 -1.49 12.01 0.26
CA TYR A 179 -2.33 10.96 -0.32
C TYR A 179 -3.19 11.46 -1.50
N GLU A 180 -3.60 12.73 -1.49
CA GLU A 180 -4.36 13.36 -2.59
C GLU A 180 -3.46 13.56 -3.80
N MET A 181 -2.24 14.05 -3.59
CA MET A 181 -1.23 14.14 -4.63
C MET A 181 -0.95 12.76 -5.24
N PHE A 182 -0.87 11.71 -4.42
CA PHE A 182 -0.69 10.35 -4.91
C PHE A 182 -1.88 9.87 -5.73
N ARG A 183 -3.10 10.16 -5.27
CA ARG A 183 -4.33 9.83 -6.00
C ARG A 183 -4.33 10.47 -7.39
N GLU A 184 -3.95 11.75 -7.50
CA GLU A 184 -3.82 12.44 -8.79
C GLU A 184 -2.75 11.81 -9.68
N ILE A 185 -1.58 11.46 -9.12
CA ILE A 185 -0.50 10.78 -9.85
C ILE A 185 -0.97 9.42 -10.40
N VAL A 186 -1.65 8.62 -9.58
CA VAL A 186 -2.20 7.31 -9.96
C VAL A 186 -3.29 7.47 -11.01
N TYR A 187 -4.17 8.47 -10.87
CA TYR A 187 -5.17 8.77 -11.89
C TYR A 187 -4.52 9.10 -13.23
N LYS A 188 -3.51 9.98 -13.26
CA LYS A 188 -2.77 10.31 -14.49
C LYS A 188 -2.07 9.11 -15.11
N LYS A 189 -1.54 8.20 -14.29
CA LYS A 189 -0.88 6.97 -14.77
C LYS A 189 -1.86 6.02 -15.48
N PHE A 190 -3.08 5.88 -14.97
CA PHE A 190 -4.08 4.93 -15.46
C PHE A 190 -5.35 5.60 -15.98
N GLU A 191 -5.23 6.82 -16.50
CA GLU A 191 -6.36 7.71 -16.83
C GLU A 191 -7.39 7.03 -17.74
N LYS A 192 -6.92 6.36 -18.80
CA LYS A 192 -7.78 5.62 -19.73
C LYS A 192 -8.64 4.58 -18.99
N LYS A 193 -8.03 3.73 -18.17
CA LYS A 193 -8.74 2.67 -17.42
C LYS A 193 -9.75 3.24 -16.44
N PHE A 194 -9.40 4.32 -15.72
CA PHE A 194 -10.31 4.96 -14.78
C PHE A 194 -11.49 5.67 -15.47
N LYS A 195 -11.26 6.31 -16.62
CA LYS A 195 -12.34 6.89 -17.43
C LYS A 195 -13.29 5.83 -17.99
N GLU A 196 -12.75 4.74 -18.54
CA GLU A 196 -13.56 3.64 -19.09
C GLU A 196 -14.40 2.94 -18.02
N ALA A 197 -13.87 2.82 -16.79
CA ALA A 197 -14.57 2.21 -15.67
C ALA A 197 -15.52 3.17 -14.93
N ASP A 198 -15.56 4.46 -15.31
CA ASP A 198 -16.24 5.54 -14.58
C ASP A 198 -15.93 5.55 -13.07
N ARG A 199 -14.64 5.45 -12.72
CA ARG A 199 -14.17 5.36 -11.34
C ARG A 199 -12.98 6.26 -11.07
N ARG A 200 -12.75 6.56 -9.79
CA ARG A 200 -11.54 7.21 -9.30
C ARG A 200 -10.64 6.21 -8.58
N PRO A 201 -9.33 6.49 -8.43
CA PRO A 201 -8.45 5.63 -7.66
C PRO A 201 -8.93 5.49 -6.21
N ALA A 202 -9.03 4.24 -5.75
CA ALA A 202 -9.39 3.85 -4.39
C ALA A 202 -8.21 4.09 -3.42
N ILE A 203 -7.83 5.35 -3.28
CA ILE A 203 -6.78 5.85 -2.40
C ILE A 203 -7.45 6.88 -1.50
N ASP A 204 -7.77 6.58 -0.24
CA ASP A 204 -8.50 7.53 0.61
C ASP A 204 -8.11 7.49 2.09
N ILE A 205 -8.71 8.40 2.87
CA ILE A 205 -8.56 8.40 4.31
C ILE A 205 -9.36 7.23 4.92
N ARG A 206 -10.42 6.64 4.33
CA ARG A 206 -11.16 5.53 4.99
C ARG A 206 -10.37 4.23 5.11
N THR A 207 -9.52 3.95 4.14
CA THR A 207 -8.46 2.92 4.26
C THR A 207 -7.38 3.28 5.31
N ASN A 208 -7.32 4.54 5.74
CA ASN A 208 -6.56 5.05 6.90
C ASN A 208 -7.41 5.25 8.19
N LEU A 209 -8.76 5.37 8.13
CA LEU A 209 -9.72 5.63 9.25
C LEU A 209 -10.30 4.34 9.82
N LEU A 210 -10.09 3.18 9.20
CA LEU A 210 -10.12 1.89 9.93
C LEU A 210 -9.14 1.88 11.13
N TRP A 211 -8.34 2.94 11.31
CA TRP A 211 -7.25 3.05 12.27
C TRP A 211 -7.27 4.36 13.08
N SER A 212 -8.40 5.07 13.14
CA SER A 212 -8.56 6.27 13.99
C SER A 212 -9.75 6.20 14.95
N ASN A 213 -10.08 5.01 15.44
CA ASN A 213 -10.69 4.78 16.76
C ASN A 213 -10.17 3.45 17.32
#